data_AF-A0A382VKK8-F1
#
_entry.id   AF-A0A382VKK8-F1
#
_cell.length_a   1.000
_cell.length_b   1.000
_cell.length_c   1.000
_cell.angle_alpha   90.00
_cell.angle_beta   90.00
_cell.angle_gamma   90.00
#
_symmetry.space_group_name_H-M   'P 1'
#
loop_
_entity.id
_entity.type
_entity.pdbx_description
1 polymer ?
#
loop_
_entity_poly.entity_id
_entity_poly.type
_entity_poly.pdbx_seq_one_letter_code
_entity_poly.pdbx_strand_id
1 'polypeptide(L)' 'MAYKNIREFISFLEANNNLERITVPVSQHLEIAEITDRVIKSGGPALLFENVVGFTTPILTNLFGTHQRTAWAL' A
#
# COMPACT_ATOMS: atom_id res chain seq x y z
N MET A 1 -4.49 9.28 -19.48
CA MET A 1 -3.93 8.70 -18.25
C MET A 1 -4.57 7.35 -18.04
N ALA A 2 -3.78 6.33 -17.67
CA ALA A 2 -4.27 4.97 -17.47
C ALA A 2 -5.32 4.85 -16.36
N TYR A 3 -5.28 5.73 -15.36
CA TYR A 3 -6.24 5.80 -14.24
C TYR A 3 -6.71 7.23 -14.01
N LYS A 4 -7.97 7.39 -13.59
CA LYS A 4 -8.57 8.71 -13.31
C LYS A 4 -8.24 9.21 -11.90
N ASN A 5 -7.92 8.31 -10.99
CA ASN A 5 -7.62 8.62 -9.59
C ASN A 5 -6.86 7.46 -8.92
N ILE A 6 -6.37 7.70 -7.70
CA ILE A 6 -5.63 6.71 -6.91
C ILE A 6 -6.49 5.46 -6.62
N ARG A 7 -7.82 5.59 -6.47
CA ARG A 7 -8.68 4.44 -6.16
C ARG A 7 -8.75 3.45 -7.33
N GLU A 8 -8.81 3.94 -8.56
CA GLU A 8 -8.72 3.08 -9.75
C GLU A 8 -7.36 2.37 -9.83
N PHE A 9 -6.27 3.06 -9.46
CA PHE A 9 -4.94 2.45 -9.42
C PHE A 9 -4.81 1.39 -8.32
N ILE A 10 -5.37 1.63 -7.13
CA ILE A 10 -5.43 0.64 -6.04
C ILE A 10 -6.17 -0.62 -6.53
N SER A 11 -7.33 -0.47 -7.18
CA SER A 11 -8.08 -1.61 -7.73
C SER A 11 -7.26 -2.39 -8.77
N PHE A 12 -6.48 -1.70 -9.61
CA PHE A 12 -5.56 -2.35 -10.54
C PHE A 12 -4.47 -3.14 -9.81
N LEU A 13 -3.84 -2.56 -8.78
CA LEU A 13 -2.81 -3.28 -8.01
C LEU A 13 -3.39 -4.51 -7.30
N GLU A 14 -4.58 -4.41 -6.73
CA GLU A 14 -5.29 -5.52 -6.10
C GLU A 14 -5.58 -6.65 -7.09
N ALA A 15 -6.10 -6.31 -8.28
CA ALA A 15 -6.36 -7.29 -9.34
C ALA A 15 -5.09 -8.00 -9.86
N ASN A 16 -3.91 -7.40 -9.67
CA ASN A 16 -2.62 -7.93 -10.11
C ASN A 16 -1.77 -8.50 -8.95
N ASN A 17 -2.38 -8.82 -7.80
CA ASN A 17 -1.69 -9.32 -6.60
C ASN A 17 -0.51 -8.42 -6.15
N ASN A 18 -0.65 -7.12 -6.35
CA ASN A 18 0.36 -6.11 -6.04
C ASN A 18 -0.08 -5.13 -4.94
N LEU A 19 -1.19 -5.46 -4.26
CA LEU A 19 -1.70 -4.81 -3.06
C LEU A 19 -2.06 -5.88 -2.04
N GLU A 20 -1.64 -5.68 -0.80
CA GLU A 20 -2.05 -6.48 0.36
C GLU A 20 -2.90 -5.61 1.30
N ARG A 21 -4.05 -6.13 1.76
CA ARG A 21 -4.89 -5.47 2.76
C ARG A 21 -4.59 -6.00 4.15
N ILE A 22 -4.21 -5.11 5.05
CA ILE A 22 -3.90 -5.41 6.45
C ILE A 22 -5.09 -4.96 7.31
N THR A 23 -5.91 -5.93 7.70
CA THR A 23 -7.14 -5.72 8.50
C THR A 23 -6.91 -5.85 10.01
N VAL A 24 -5.79 -6.48 10.40
CA VAL A 24 -5.39 -6.58 11.81
C VAL A 24 -5.08 -5.19 12.37
N PRO A 25 -5.41 -4.91 13.65
CA PRO A 25 -5.07 -3.64 14.26
C PRO A 25 -3.55 -3.40 14.25
N VAL A 26 -3.14 -2.23 13.76
CA VAL A 26 -1.74 -1.80 13.74
C VAL A 26 -1.57 -0.43 14.39
N SER A 27 -0.45 -0.24 15.08
CA SER A 27 -0.03 1.03 15.64
C SER A 27 0.51 1.96 14.56
N GLN A 28 0.13 3.24 14.61
CA GLN A 28 0.82 4.27 13.82
C GLN A 28 2.27 4.48 14.29
N HIS A 29 2.56 4.19 15.56
CA HIS A 29 3.85 4.47 16.16
C HIS A 29 4.86 3.41 15.74
N LEU A 30 5.60 3.72 14.68
CA LEU A 30 6.71 2.95 14.11
C LEU A 30 6.34 1.59 13.50
N GLU A 31 5.26 0.93 13.90
CA GLU A 31 4.88 -0.39 13.39
C GLU A 31 4.57 -0.37 11.89
N ILE A 32 3.70 0.54 11.42
CA ILE A 32 3.42 0.69 9.98
C ILE A 32 4.70 0.99 9.18
N ALA A 33 5.58 1.84 9.72
CA ALA A 33 6.84 2.20 9.07
C ALA A 33 7.78 1.00 8.97
N GLU A 34 7.92 0.22 10.04
CA GLU A 34 8.76 -0.98 10.09
C GLU A 34 8.26 -2.07 9.14
N ILE A 35 6.94 -2.34 9.12
CA ILE A 35 6.33 -3.27 8.18
C ILE A 35 6.58 -2.82 6.73
N THR A 36 6.36 -1.53 6.45
CA THR A 36 6.58 -0.96 5.13
C THR A 36 8.04 -1.06 4.70
N ASP A 37 8.99 -0.80 5.60
CA ASP A 37 10.43 -0.88 5.34
C ASP A 37 10.87 -2.31 4.97
N ARG A 38 10.38 -3.33 5.68
CA ARG A 38 10.65 -4.73 5.33
C ARG A 38 10.07 -5.10 3.96
N VAL A 39 8.84 -4.68 3.67
CA VAL A 39 8.15 -5.01 2.42
C VAL A 39 8.77 -4.30 1.20
N ILE A 40 9.17 -3.04 1.31
CA ILE A 40 9.81 -2.34 0.18
C ILE A 40 11.19 -2.95 -0.13
N LYS A 41 11.98 -3.31 0.90
CA LYS A 41 13.31 -3.94 0.72
C LYS A 41 13.25 -5.32 0.08
N SER A 42 12.13 -6.03 0.22
CA SER A 42 11.89 -7.31 -0.46
C SER A 42 11.21 -7.15 -1.83
N GLY A 43 10.91 -5.92 -2.26
CA GLY A 43 10.18 -5.66 -3.52
C GLY A 43 8.70 -6.07 -3.46
N GLY A 44 8.12 -6.15 -2.26
CA GLY A 44 6.77 -6.64 -2.02
C GLY A 44 5.64 -5.70 -2.47
N PRO A 45 4.38 -6.10 -2.21
CA PRO A 45 3.18 -5.39 -2.64
C PRO A 45 3.01 -4.03 -1.95
N ALA A 46 2.17 -3.16 -2.52
CA ALA A 46 1.64 -2.02 -1.79
C ALA A 46 0.81 -2.50 -0.59
N LEU A 47 0.76 -1.73 0.49
CA LEU A 47 0.08 -2.14 1.74
C LEU A 47 -1.03 -1.16 2.07
N LEU A 48 -2.25 -1.66 2.26
CA LEU A 48 -3.37 -0.88 2.74
C LEU A 48 -3.73 -1.31 4.17
N PHE A 49 -3.36 -0.48 5.14
CA PHE A 49 -3.69 -0.66 6.55
C PHE A 49 -5.07 -0.08 6.83
N GLU A 50 -6.05 -0.96 7.07
CA GLU A 50 -7.46 -0.58 7.23
C GLU A 50 -7.83 -0.32 8.69
N ASN A 51 -7.04 -0.84 9.64
CA ASN A 51 -7.29 -0.74 11.08
C ASN A 51 -6.10 -0.14 11.82
N VAL A 52 -6.02 1.19 11.82
CA VAL A 52 -4.96 1.94 12.52
C VAL A 52 -5.46 2.35 13.91
N VAL A 53 -4.81 1.87 14.96
CA VAL A 53 -5.25 2.08 16.35
C VAL A 53 -5.35 3.58 16.66
N GLY A 54 -6.56 4.03 17.02
CA GLY A 54 -6.86 5.43 17.35
C GLY A 54 -7.24 6.31 16.15
N PHE A 55 -7.32 5.76 14.93
CA PHE A 55 -7.64 6.50 13.72
C PHE A 55 -8.70 5.76 12.88
N THR A 56 -9.56 6.52 12.21
CA THR A 56 -10.56 5.98 11.27
C THR A 56 -10.09 6.03 9.82
N THR A 57 -9.06 6.82 9.54
CA THR A 57 -8.49 6.97 8.20
C THR A 57 -7.49 5.85 7.93
N PRO A 58 -7.66 5.06 6.86
CA PRO A 58 -6.71 4.02 6.49
C PRO A 58 -5.41 4.62 5.95
N ILE A 59 -4.32 3.85 6.04
CA ILE A 59 -3.00 4.27 5.55
C ILE A 59 -2.58 3.36 4.40
N LEU A 60 -2.22 3.95 3.27
CA LEU A 60 -1.68 3.26 2.10
C LEU A 60 -0.18 3.55 2.00
N THR A 61 0.65 2.52 1.96
CA THR A 61 2.11 2.64 1.82
C THR A 61 2.63 1.83 0.64
N ASN A 62 3.90 2.06 0.28
CA ASN A 62 4.61 1.33 -0.77
C ASN A 62 3.95 1.41 -2.18
N LEU A 63 3.07 2.41 -2.39
CA LEU A 63 2.28 2.57 -3.62
C LEU A 63 3.12 2.69 -4.89
N PHE A 64 4.35 3.21 -4.78
CA PHE A 64 5.31 3.39 -5.89
C PHE A 64 6.68 2.77 -5.59
N GLY A 65 6.76 1.81 -4.66
CA GLY A 65 8.06 1.33 -4.18
C GLY A 65 8.82 0.34 -5.08
N THR A 66 8.36 0.09 -6.31
CA THR A 66 9.13 -0.64 -7.32
C THR A 66 9.07 0.07 -8.67
N HIS A 67 10.10 -0.11 -9.51
CA HIS A 67 10.12 0.47 -10.85
C HIS A 67 8.91 0.07 -11.68
N GLN A 68 8.51 -1.21 -11.64
CA GLN A 68 7.35 -1.72 -12.36
C GLN A 68 6.05 -1.05 -11.90
N ARG A 69 5.86 -0.93 -10.59
CA ARG A 69 4.66 -0.33 -10.02
C ARG A 69 4.57 1.18 -10.31
N THR A 70 5.72 1.87 -10.31
CA THR A 70 5.80 3.27 -10.76
C THR A 70 5.50 3.40 -12.25
N ALA A 71 6.03 2.50 -13.09
CA ALA A 71 5.77 2.52 -14.53
C ALA A 71 4.29 2.30 -14.86
N TRP A 72 3.58 1.45 -14.10
CA TRP A 72 2.13 1.29 -14.25
C TRP A 72 1.34 2.57 -13.98
N ALA A 73 1.85 3.50 -13.16
CA ALA A 73 1.12 4.68 -12.73
C ALA A 73 1.17 5.88 -13.71
N LEU A 74 2.01 5.80 -14.76
CA LEU A 74 2.24 6.85 -15.76
C LEU A 74 1.26 6.72 -16.95
#